data_AF-A0A0R3TX84-F1
#
_entry.id   AF-A0A0R3TX84-F1
#
_cell.length_a   1.000
_cell.length_b   1.000
_cell.length_c   1.000
_cell.angle_alpha   90.00
_cell.angle_beta   90.00
_cell.angle_gamma   90.00
#
_symmetry.space_group_name_H-M   'P 1'
#
loop_
_entity.id
_entity.type
_entity.pdbx_description
1 polymer ?
#
loop_
_entity_poly.entity_id
_entity_poly.type
_entity_poly.pdbx_seq_one_letter_code
_entity_poly.pdbx_strand_id
1 'polypeptide(L)'
;MTPGFQSTDIITFLIVILIGGFAALLLQTAAISPYSWYPRDNFDYIMEKMARANPNNCRYLSEADLTLPINTVNQMPKFNQIPLQVWYANRSKLLHLHNLALNRAFFFSYILQRLNDTRTGPGLLPSHIYYYFSGAADLSSAPNAVNTSGIYMDTNCSYASWYISDSVNTTFPLFAPVTRRLDNWNDETNFLRIPTNDTIEV
;
A
#
# COMPACT_ATOMS: atom_id res chain seq x y z
N MET A 1 37.38 -19.39 -70.40
CA MET A 1 37.91 -20.38 -69.44
C MET A 1 37.21 -20.11 -68.12
N THR A 2 36.10 -20.80 -67.87
CA THR A 2 35.37 -20.72 -66.60
C THR A 2 36.11 -21.58 -65.57
N PRO A 3 36.49 -21.06 -64.39
CA PRO A 3 37.12 -21.89 -63.37
C PRO A 3 36.08 -22.90 -62.86
N GLY A 4 36.37 -24.19 -63.04
CA GLY A 4 35.55 -25.27 -62.52
C GLY A 4 35.67 -25.32 -61.00
N PHE A 5 34.57 -25.03 -60.31
CA PHE A 5 34.45 -25.17 -58.87
C PHE A 5 34.54 -26.67 -58.52
N GLN A 6 35.63 -27.10 -57.87
CA GLN A 6 35.85 -28.51 -57.55
C GLN A 6 35.02 -28.93 -56.33
N SER A 7 34.51 -30.16 -56.32
CA SER A 7 33.64 -30.70 -55.26
C SER A 7 34.27 -30.65 -53.86
N THR A 8 35.59 -30.57 -53.76
CA THR A 8 36.34 -30.45 -52.50
C THR A 8 36.15 -29.09 -51.84
N ASP A 9 35.93 -28.03 -52.62
CA ASP A 9 35.77 -26.66 -52.11
C ASP A 9 34.39 -26.45 -51.48
N ILE A 10 33.38 -27.20 -51.94
CA ILE A 10 32.02 -27.18 -51.36
C ILE A 10 32.04 -27.81 -49.95
N ILE A 11 32.77 -28.92 -49.78
CA ILE A 11 32.82 -29.66 -48.52
C ILE A 11 33.55 -28.86 -47.45
N THR A 12 34.68 -28.22 -47.80
CA THR A 12 35.41 -27.35 -46.87
C THR A 12 34.58 -26.12 -46.48
N PHE A 13 33.84 -25.52 -47.41
CA PHE A 13 32.94 -24.39 -47.11
C PHE A 13 31.81 -24.79 -46.15
N LEU A 14 31.20 -25.97 -46.36
CA LEU A 14 30.14 -26.48 -45.47
C LEU A 14 30.67 -26.78 -44.06
N ILE A 15 31.88 -27.35 -43.94
CA ILE A 15 32.49 -27.62 -42.64
C ILE A 15 32.78 -26.32 -41.88
N VAL A 16 33.27 -25.28 -42.57
CA VAL A 16 33.54 -23.96 -41.96
C VAL A 16 32.24 -23.31 -41.49
N ILE A 17 31.16 -23.39 -42.28
CA ILE A 17 29.83 -22.89 -41.87
C ILE A 17 29.29 -23.66 -40.67
N LEU A 18 29.48 -24.98 -40.63
CA LEU A 18 28.97 -25.82 -39.55
C LEU A 18 29.73 -25.58 -38.23
N ILE A 19 31.06 -25.43 -38.29
CA ILE A 19 31.90 -25.07 -37.14
C ILE A 19 31.60 -23.64 -36.68
N GLY A 20 31.48 -22.69 -37.61
CA GLY A 20 31.12 -21.30 -37.29
C GLY A 20 29.72 -21.17 -36.68
N GLY A 21 28.74 -21.92 -37.22
CA GLY A 21 27.39 -22.00 -36.69
C GLY A 21 27.33 -22.63 -35.30
N PHE A 22 28.11 -23.70 -35.06
CA PHE A 22 28.20 -24.35 -33.76
C PHE A 22 28.87 -23.46 -32.70
N ALA A 23 29.91 -22.72 -33.07
CA ALA A 23 30.56 -21.74 -32.18
C ALA A 23 29.63 -20.57 -31.83
N ALA A 24 28.84 -20.07 -32.79
CA ALA A 24 27.84 -19.04 -32.54
C ALA A 24 26.70 -19.53 -31.63
N LEU A 25 26.30 -20.81 -31.77
CA LEU A 25 25.29 -21.43 -30.90
C LEU A 25 25.79 -21.59 -29.45
N LEU A 26 27.08 -21.92 -29.25
CA LEU A 26 27.70 -22.05 -27.93
C LEU A 26 27.87 -20.69 -27.23
N LEU A 27 28.00 -19.58 -27.95
CA LEU A 27 28.06 -18.25 -27.34
C LEU A 27 26.70 -17.75 -26.82
N GLN A 28 25.58 -18.34 -27.26
CA GLN A 28 24.23 -17.90 -26.87
C GLN A 28 23.74 -18.51 -25.56
N THR A 29 24.49 -19.41 -24.92
CA THR A 29 24.02 -20.12 -23.71
C THR A 29 24.25 -19.36 -22.39
N ALA A 30 24.84 -18.17 -22.43
CA ALA A 30 25.03 -17.34 -21.24
C ALA A 30 24.02 -16.18 -21.23
N ALA A 31 22.74 -16.48 -21.00
CA ALA A 31 21.76 -15.47 -20.64
C ALA A 31 22.08 -14.97 -19.21
N ILE A 32 23.02 -14.03 -19.12
CA ILE A 32 23.37 -13.37 -17.86
C ILE A 32 22.23 -12.41 -17.54
N SER A 33 21.39 -12.78 -16.57
CA SER A 33 20.37 -11.88 -16.03
C SER A 33 21.04 -10.55 -15.63
N PRO A 34 20.45 -9.38 -15.94
CA PRO A 34 20.99 -8.08 -15.53
C PRO A 34 21.14 -7.92 -14.00
N TYR A 35 20.55 -8.84 -13.23
CA TYR A 35 20.65 -8.91 -11.77
C TYR A 35 21.54 -10.06 -11.26
N SER A 36 22.29 -10.74 -12.14
CA SER A 36 23.16 -11.88 -11.78
C SER A 36 24.28 -11.54 -10.79
N TRP A 37 24.64 -10.26 -10.67
CA TRP A 37 25.62 -9.75 -9.70
C TRP A 37 25.04 -9.63 -8.28
N TYR A 38 23.71 -9.68 -8.13
CA TYR A 38 23.05 -9.56 -6.84
C TYR A 38 22.81 -10.95 -6.25
N PRO A 39 23.44 -11.31 -5.11
CA PRO A 39 23.22 -12.59 -4.48
C PRO A 39 21.79 -12.66 -3.93
N ARG A 40 21.20 -13.86 -3.98
CA ARG A 40 19.86 -14.10 -3.47
C ARG A 40 19.75 -13.72 -2.00
N ASP A 41 18.78 -12.88 -1.66
CA ASP A 41 18.55 -12.43 -0.29
C ASP A 41 17.32 -13.09 0.36
N ASN A 42 17.02 -12.71 1.61
CA ASN A 42 15.84 -13.22 2.31
C ASN A 42 14.53 -12.74 1.66
N PHE A 43 14.53 -11.58 1.01
CA PHE A 43 13.35 -11.06 0.32
C PHE A 43 13.03 -11.91 -0.90
N ASP A 44 14.05 -12.30 -1.68
CA ASP A 44 13.93 -13.20 -2.83
C ASP A 44 13.37 -14.57 -2.41
N TYR A 45 13.82 -15.10 -1.26
CA TYR A 45 13.28 -16.35 -0.71
C TYR A 45 11.77 -16.24 -0.42
N ILE A 46 11.35 -15.14 0.21
CA ILE A 46 9.95 -14.90 0.55
C ILE A 46 9.11 -14.65 -0.71
N MET A 47 9.62 -13.85 -1.66
CA MET A 47 8.97 -13.57 -2.93
C MET A 47 8.78 -14.82 -3.77
N GLU A 48 9.78 -15.70 -3.83
CA GLU A 48 9.66 -16.99 -4.51
C GLU A 48 8.58 -17.85 -3.84
N LYS A 49 8.55 -17.88 -2.51
CA LYS A 49 7.53 -18.65 -1.77
C LYS A 49 6.11 -18.12 -2.05
N MET A 50 5.94 -16.81 -2.10
CA MET A 50 4.66 -16.17 -2.46
C MET A 50 4.27 -16.44 -3.92
N ALA A 51 5.22 -16.41 -4.84
CA ALA A 51 4.98 -16.64 -6.27
C ALA A 51 4.78 -18.13 -6.64
N ARG A 52 5.32 -19.04 -5.82
CA ARG A 52 5.24 -20.49 -6.05
C ARG A 52 3.82 -21.03 -5.91
N ALA A 53 3.03 -20.49 -4.98
CA ALA A 53 1.65 -20.92 -4.77
C ALA A 53 0.73 -20.30 -5.84
N ASN A 54 0.06 -21.15 -6.60
CA ASN A 54 -0.91 -20.77 -7.62
C ASN A 54 -2.22 -21.56 -7.45
N PRO A 55 -3.33 -21.13 -8.07
CA PRO A 55 -4.62 -21.82 -7.93
C PRO A 55 -4.61 -23.30 -8.33
N ASN A 56 -3.70 -23.70 -9.24
CA ASN A 56 -3.62 -25.05 -9.78
C ASN A 56 -2.77 -26.00 -8.90
N ASN A 57 -1.79 -25.48 -8.16
CA ASN A 57 -0.83 -26.27 -7.38
C ASN A 57 -1.03 -26.18 -5.87
N CYS A 58 -1.84 -25.23 -5.37
CA CYS A 58 -2.06 -24.98 -3.95
C CYS A 58 -2.45 -26.24 -3.17
N ARG A 59 -3.30 -27.11 -3.76
CA ARG A 59 -3.77 -28.34 -3.11
C ARG A 59 -2.68 -29.41 -2.92
N TYR A 60 -1.59 -29.34 -3.68
CA TYR A 60 -0.51 -30.32 -3.65
C TYR A 60 0.71 -29.84 -2.84
N LEU A 61 0.73 -28.55 -2.46
CA LEU A 61 1.80 -27.97 -1.66
C LEU A 61 1.63 -28.32 -0.19
N SER A 62 2.75 -28.45 0.52
CA SER A 62 2.74 -28.69 1.97
C SER A 62 2.38 -27.41 2.73
N GLU A 63 1.89 -27.54 3.97
CA GLU A 63 1.62 -26.38 4.83
C GLU A 63 2.86 -25.49 5.02
N ALA A 64 4.04 -26.11 5.10
CA ALA A 64 5.30 -25.39 5.20
C ALA A 64 5.62 -24.56 3.95
N ASP A 65 5.11 -24.93 2.77
CA ASP A 65 5.26 -24.16 1.53
C ASP A 65 4.22 -23.04 1.42
N LEU A 66 3.04 -23.22 2.03
CA LEU A 66 1.93 -22.26 2.03
C LEU A 66 2.03 -21.19 3.12
N THR A 67 2.88 -21.39 4.13
CA THR A 67 3.05 -20.47 5.26
C THR A 67 4.37 -19.71 5.18
N LEU A 68 4.33 -18.42 5.49
CA LEU A 68 5.56 -17.64 5.62
C LEU A 68 6.24 -17.94 6.97
N PRO A 69 7.58 -17.87 7.05
CA PRO A 69 8.30 -17.92 8.33
C PRO A 69 7.73 -16.92 9.34
N ILE A 70 7.67 -17.28 10.63
CA ILE A 70 7.06 -16.44 11.69
C ILE A 70 7.74 -15.09 11.87
N ASN A 71 9.02 -14.99 11.49
CA ASN A 71 9.83 -13.78 11.53
C ASN A 71 9.72 -12.91 10.27
N THR A 72 8.86 -13.28 9.30
CA THR A 72 8.69 -12.49 8.06
C THR A 72 8.03 -11.14 8.32
N VAL A 73 7.18 -11.07 9.35
CA VAL A 73 6.49 -9.84 9.76
C VAL A 73 6.88 -9.53 11.20
N ASN A 74 7.24 -8.28 11.46
CA ASN A 74 7.65 -7.82 12.80
C ASN A 74 6.56 -8.06 13.87
N GLN A 75 5.29 -8.03 13.45
CA GLN A 75 4.16 -8.30 14.31
C GLN A 75 3.12 -9.09 13.52
N MET A 76 2.87 -10.33 13.94
CA MET A 76 1.79 -11.13 13.35
C MET A 76 0.45 -10.45 13.63
N PRO A 77 -0.34 -10.12 12.59
CA PRO A 77 -1.64 -9.49 12.78
C PRO A 77 -2.53 -10.44 13.57
N LYS A 78 -2.98 -10.01 14.75
CA LYS A 78 -3.95 -10.77 15.54
C LYS A 78 -5.35 -10.40 15.05
N PHE A 79 -6.22 -11.40 15.00
CA PHE A 79 -7.63 -11.16 14.72
C PHE A 79 -8.19 -10.14 15.71
N ASN A 80 -8.96 -9.17 15.18
CA ASN A 80 -9.57 -8.14 16.01
C ASN A 80 -10.70 -8.75 16.86
N GLN A 81 -10.38 -9.07 18.12
CA GLN A 81 -11.35 -9.58 19.09
C GLN A 81 -12.14 -8.46 19.79
N ILE A 82 -11.84 -7.19 19.52
CA ILE A 82 -12.52 -6.05 20.13
C ILE A 82 -14.04 -6.08 19.90
N PRO A 83 -14.57 -6.34 18.69
CA PRO A 83 -16.02 -6.42 18.48
C PRO A 83 -16.67 -7.71 19.01
N LEU A 84 -15.90 -8.76 19.34
CA LEU A 84 -16.46 -10.06 19.72
C LEU A 84 -16.89 -10.15 21.19
N GLN A 85 -16.42 -9.22 22.04
CA GLN A 85 -16.69 -9.27 23.47
C GLN A 85 -16.80 -7.87 24.08
N VAL A 86 -17.52 -7.77 25.20
CA VAL A 86 -17.59 -6.55 25.98
C VAL A 86 -16.38 -6.48 26.91
N TRP A 87 -15.34 -5.74 26.50
CA TRP A 87 -14.13 -5.55 27.29
C TRP A 87 -14.37 -4.75 28.58
N TYR A 88 -15.28 -3.78 28.52
CA TYR A 88 -15.69 -2.97 29.66
C TYR A 88 -17.20 -2.80 29.64
N ALA A 89 -17.89 -3.19 30.71
CA ALA A 89 -19.35 -3.14 30.81
C ALA A 89 -19.93 -1.74 30.53
N ASN A 90 -19.27 -0.68 31.01
CA ASN A 90 -19.76 0.70 30.90
C ASN A 90 -18.88 1.61 30.00
N ARG A 91 -17.81 1.07 29.40
CA ARG A 91 -16.80 1.86 28.67
C ARG A 91 -16.35 1.25 27.34
N SER A 92 -17.09 0.26 26.83
CA SER A 92 -16.80 -0.37 25.53
C SER A 92 -16.67 0.65 24.40
N LYS A 93 -17.57 1.65 24.33
CA LYS A 93 -17.51 2.73 23.32
C LYS A 93 -16.24 3.58 23.42
N LEU A 94 -15.75 3.82 24.64
CA LEU A 94 -14.53 4.60 24.86
C LEU A 94 -13.28 3.85 24.37
N LEU A 95 -13.25 2.52 24.51
CA LEU A 95 -12.19 1.68 23.95
C LEU A 95 -12.15 1.76 22.41
N HIS A 96 -13.30 1.71 21.75
CA HIS A 96 -13.38 1.88 20.30
C HIS A 96 -12.90 3.27 19.85
N LEU A 97 -13.32 4.33 20.55
CA LEU A 97 -12.88 5.70 20.27
C LEU A 97 -11.36 5.84 20.47
N HIS A 98 -10.80 5.28 21.54
CA HIS A 98 -9.37 5.31 21.80
C HIS A 98 -8.56 4.66 20.66
N ASN A 99 -8.98 3.48 20.20
CA ASN A 99 -8.30 2.79 19.09
C ASN A 99 -8.42 3.57 17.77
N LEU A 100 -9.57 4.18 17.51
CA LEU A 100 -9.77 5.05 16.35
C LEU A 100 -8.82 6.26 16.41
N ALA A 101 -8.72 6.93 17.57
CA ALA A 101 -7.81 8.05 17.77
C ALA A 101 -6.33 7.65 17.59
N LEU A 102 -5.93 6.49 18.13
CA LEU A 102 -4.55 5.99 18.03
C LEU A 102 -4.18 5.64 16.59
N ASN A 103 -5.05 4.94 15.87
CA ASN A 103 -4.85 4.63 14.45
C ASN A 103 -4.72 5.92 13.62
N ARG A 104 -5.61 6.89 13.85
CA ARG A 104 -5.59 8.17 13.17
C ARG A 104 -4.30 8.96 13.44
N ALA A 105 -3.88 9.02 14.69
CA ALA A 105 -2.62 9.68 15.08
C ALA A 105 -1.41 9.01 14.43
N PHE A 106 -1.37 7.68 14.36
CA PHE A 106 -0.32 6.94 13.68
C PHE A 106 -0.24 7.31 12.19
N PHE A 107 -1.36 7.26 11.46
CA PHE A 107 -1.36 7.60 10.04
C PHE A 107 -0.96 9.06 9.78
N PHE A 108 -1.47 10.01 10.56
CA PHE A 108 -1.04 11.40 10.41
C PHE A 108 0.42 11.60 10.77
N SER A 109 0.95 10.93 11.79
CA SER A 109 2.37 11.02 12.13
C SER A 109 3.26 10.54 10.96
N TYR A 110 2.88 9.43 10.32
CA TYR A 110 3.61 8.90 9.17
C TYR A 110 3.56 9.86 7.97
N ILE A 111 2.35 10.33 7.64
CA ILE A 111 2.13 11.32 6.58
C ILE A 111 3.00 12.55 6.86
N LEU A 112 2.80 13.21 7.99
CA LEU A 112 3.49 14.47 8.30
C LEU A 112 5.02 14.33 8.36
N GLN A 113 5.55 13.20 8.84
CA GLN A 113 7.01 12.95 8.86
C GLN A 113 7.58 12.69 7.46
N ARG A 114 6.93 11.84 6.65
CA ARG A 114 7.35 11.53 5.28
C ARG A 114 7.30 12.76 4.39
N LEU A 115 6.36 13.67 4.68
CA LEU A 115 6.00 14.82 3.84
C LEU A 115 6.62 16.14 4.35
N ASN A 116 7.65 16.05 5.20
CA ASN A 116 8.43 17.21 5.66
C ASN A 116 9.51 17.66 4.65
N ASP A 117 9.49 17.15 3.40
CA ASP A 117 10.39 17.59 2.34
C ASP A 117 9.69 18.63 1.44
N THR A 118 10.27 19.83 1.37
CA THR A 118 9.76 20.97 0.59
C THR A 118 10.22 20.97 -0.86
N ARG A 119 11.18 20.11 -1.25
CA ARG A 119 11.82 20.17 -2.58
C ARG A 119 11.24 19.24 -3.65
N THR A 120 10.66 18.10 -3.28
CA THR A 120 10.33 17.04 -4.25
C THR A 120 8.83 16.72 -4.38
N GLY A 121 7.99 17.17 -3.47
CA GLY A 121 6.58 16.77 -3.44
C GLY A 121 5.63 17.94 -3.48
N PRO A 122 5.17 18.40 -4.65
CA PRO A 122 3.83 19.02 -4.74
C PRO A 122 2.82 18.10 -5.46
N GLY A 123 3.30 17.18 -6.30
CA GLY A 123 2.42 16.34 -7.15
C GLY A 123 1.95 15.02 -6.52
N LEU A 124 2.57 14.59 -5.41
CA LEU A 124 2.30 13.30 -4.74
C LEU A 124 1.91 13.46 -3.27
N LEU A 125 1.74 14.70 -2.80
CA LEU A 125 1.32 14.94 -1.42
C LEU A 125 -0.16 14.58 -1.26
N PRO A 126 -0.57 13.99 -0.13
CA PRO A 126 -1.97 13.89 0.22
C PRO A 126 -2.52 15.31 0.35
N SER A 127 -3.32 15.72 -0.63
CA SER A 127 -3.98 17.01 -0.64
C SER A 127 -4.96 17.12 0.53
N HIS A 128 -5.49 18.33 0.77
CA HIS A 128 -6.44 18.58 1.87
C HIS A 128 -7.61 17.56 1.89
N ILE A 129 -7.93 16.96 0.74
CA ILE A 129 -8.91 15.87 0.57
C ILE A 129 -8.70 14.67 1.52
N TYR A 130 -7.46 14.36 1.91
CA TYR A 130 -7.19 13.25 2.84
C TYR A 130 -7.70 13.54 4.25
N TYR A 131 -7.76 14.81 4.64
CA TYR A 131 -8.40 15.20 5.91
C TYR A 131 -9.92 15.01 5.86
N TYR A 132 -10.55 15.32 4.71
CA TYR A 132 -11.98 15.04 4.46
C TYR A 132 -12.25 13.52 4.48
N PHE A 133 -11.46 12.73 3.76
CA PHE A 133 -11.59 11.27 3.75
C PHE A 133 -11.32 10.65 5.11
N SER A 134 -10.38 11.18 5.89
CA SER A 134 -10.15 10.72 7.26
C SER A 134 -11.37 10.90 8.13
N GLY A 135 -12.03 12.08 8.10
CA GLY A 135 -13.24 12.30 8.89
C GLY A 135 -14.39 11.37 8.47
N ALA A 136 -14.60 11.21 7.15
CA ALA A 136 -15.62 10.30 6.63
C ALA A 136 -15.34 8.82 7.00
N ALA A 137 -14.07 8.40 7.00
CA ALA A 137 -13.64 7.06 7.41
C ALA A 137 -13.91 6.80 8.91
N ASP A 138 -13.72 7.81 9.76
CA ASP A 138 -13.99 7.69 11.20
C ASP A 138 -15.48 7.43 11.47
N LEU A 139 -16.37 8.15 10.78
CA LEU A 139 -17.82 7.99 10.94
C LEU A 139 -18.34 6.68 10.37
N SER A 140 -17.86 6.29 9.19
CA SER A 140 -18.28 5.06 8.52
C SER A 140 -17.77 3.79 9.21
N SER A 141 -16.58 3.85 9.83
CA SER A 141 -16.02 2.70 10.57
C SER A 141 -16.66 2.48 11.95
N ALA A 142 -17.27 3.51 12.53
CA ALA A 142 -17.80 3.47 13.89
C ALA A 142 -19.23 4.04 14.02
N PRO A 143 -20.21 3.54 13.23
CA PRO A 143 -21.54 4.16 13.14
C PRO A 143 -22.28 4.23 14.49
N ASN A 144 -22.07 3.25 15.38
CA ASN A 144 -22.77 3.17 16.67
C ASN A 144 -22.00 3.84 17.84
N ALA A 145 -20.81 4.39 17.57
CA ALA A 145 -19.90 4.91 18.57
C ALA A 145 -19.50 6.39 18.36
N VAL A 146 -19.45 6.86 17.12
CA VAL A 146 -19.00 8.23 16.79
C VAL A 146 -20.04 8.93 15.91
N ASN A 147 -20.38 10.17 16.27
CA ASN A 147 -21.38 10.97 15.55
C ASN A 147 -20.78 12.14 14.75
N THR A 148 -19.60 12.60 15.16
CA THR A 148 -18.86 13.68 14.54
C THR A 148 -17.37 13.40 14.65
N SER A 149 -16.61 13.73 13.61
CA SER A 149 -15.15 13.69 13.61
C SER A 149 -14.63 14.94 12.91
N GLY A 150 -13.64 15.60 13.50
CA GLY A 150 -13.02 16.79 12.94
C GLY A 150 -11.52 16.79 13.15
N ILE A 151 -10.81 17.57 12.34
CA ILE A 151 -9.37 17.79 12.45
C ILE A 151 -9.14 19.26 12.65
N TYR A 152 -8.64 19.60 13.83
CA TYR A 152 -8.37 20.98 14.21
C TYR A 152 -6.87 21.19 14.27
N MET A 153 -6.43 22.30 13.67
CA MET A 153 -5.06 22.76 13.73
C MET A 153 -4.92 23.67 14.95
N ASP A 154 -3.96 23.38 15.82
CA ASP A 154 -3.51 24.29 16.88
C ASP A 154 -3.05 25.63 16.28
N THR A 155 -3.43 26.71 16.94
CA THR A 155 -3.07 28.10 16.61
C THR A 155 -1.58 28.42 16.75
N ASN A 156 -0.82 27.66 17.56
CA ASN A 156 0.58 27.98 17.87
C ASN A 156 1.58 26.92 17.33
N CYS A 157 1.26 26.31 16.20
CA CYS A 157 2.13 25.32 15.55
C CYS A 157 2.25 25.62 14.04
N SER A 158 3.44 25.35 13.47
CA SER A 158 3.65 25.39 12.02
C SER A 158 3.30 24.05 11.40
N TYR A 159 2.31 24.03 10.51
CA TYR A 159 1.95 22.85 9.72
C TYR A 159 2.71 22.83 8.40
N ALA A 160 2.94 21.63 7.87
CA ALA A 160 3.51 21.48 6.54
C ALA A 160 2.58 22.14 5.50
N SER A 161 3.09 23.13 4.76
CA SER A 161 2.34 23.80 3.69
C SER A 161 2.30 22.90 2.47
N TRP A 162 1.23 22.11 2.31
CA TRP A 162 1.03 21.24 1.14
C TRP A 162 0.57 21.98 -0.12
N TYR A 163 0.37 23.29 -0.01
CA TYR A 163 0.10 24.16 -1.14
C TYR A 163 1.31 25.05 -1.41
N ILE A 164 1.59 25.26 -2.70
CA ILE A 164 2.43 26.37 -3.18
C ILE A 164 1.60 27.64 -2.96
N SER A 165 1.51 28.09 -1.71
CA SER A 165 0.91 29.35 -1.33
C SER A 165 2.05 30.28 -0.94
N ASP A 166 2.22 31.37 -1.69
CA ASP A 166 3.17 32.44 -1.35
C ASP A 166 2.83 33.15 -0.03
N SER A 167 1.71 32.77 0.62
CA SER A 167 1.24 33.28 1.89
C SER A 167 0.82 32.13 2.80
N VAL A 168 1.74 31.64 3.62
CA VAL A 168 1.54 30.54 4.59
C VAL A 168 0.76 30.99 5.84
N ASN A 169 0.52 32.29 6.03
CA ASN A 169 0.39 32.84 7.39
C ASN A 169 -0.97 33.45 7.82
N THR A 170 -2.12 33.14 7.18
CA THR A 170 -3.39 33.72 7.67
C THR A 170 -4.65 32.85 7.63
N THR A 171 -4.71 31.79 6.83
CA THR A 171 -6.02 31.12 6.61
C THR A 171 -6.03 29.61 6.86
N PHE A 172 -4.90 28.92 6.84
CA PHE A 172 -4.87 27.46 7.04
C PHE A 172 -5.41 26.98 8.41
N PRO A 173 -5.20 27.70 9.55
CA PRO A 173 -5.77 27.31 10.84
C PRO A 173 -7.30 27.38 10.92
N LEU A 174 -7.95 28.07 9.97
CA LEU A 174 -9.41 28.25 9.92
C LEU A 174 -10.13 27.16 9.11
N PHE A 175 -9.40 26.36 8.33
CA PHE A 175 -9.96 25.28 7.51
C PHE A 175 -9.75 23.92 8.18
N ALA A 176 -10.59 23.63 9.16
CA ALA A 176 -10.71 22.32 9.79
C ALA A 176 -11.88 21.55 9.15
N PRO A 177 -11.66 20.43 8.44
CA PRO A 177 -12.78 19.62 7.96
C PRO A 177 -13.49 18.99 9.15
N VAL A 178 -14.81 19.13 9.18
CA VAL A 178 -15.67 18.59 10.23
C VAL A 178 -16.74 17.74 9.57
N THR A 179 -16.61 16.44 9.79
CA THR A 179 -17.54 15.44 9.28
C THR A 179 -18.57 15.11 10.34
N ARG A 180 -19.83 15.02 9.92
CA ARG A 180 -20.97 14.79 10.81
C ARG A 180 -21.89 13.74 10.21
N ARG A 181 -22.57 13.02 11.09
CA ARG A 181 -23.63 12.12 10.68
C ARG A 181 -24.94 12.88 10.45
N LEU A 182 -25.45 12.84 9.22
CA LEU A 182 -26.68 13.53 8.84
C LEU A 182 -27.93 12.91 9.51
N ASP A 183 -27.92 11.59 9.69
CA ASP A 183 -29.03 10.81 10.25
C ASP A 183 -29.30 11.03 11.74
N ASN A 184 -28.36 11.66 12.46
CA ASN A 184 -28.46 11.94 13.90
C ASN A 184 -28.52 13.43 14.24
N TRP A 185 -28.03 14.32 13.36
CA TRP A 185 -27.93 15.75 13.66
C TRP A 185 -29.16 16.56 13.21
N ASN A 186 -29.80 16.18 12.11
CA ASN A 186 -30.87 16.97 11.49
C ASN A 186 -32.23 16.26 11.43
N ASP A 187 -32.34 15.04 11.98
CA ASP A 187 -33.59 14.29 12.01
C ASP A 187 -34.13 14.22 13.45
N GLU A 188 -35.00 15.19 13.76
CA GLU A 188 -35.71 15.29 15.04
C GLU A 188 -36.59 14.06 15.33
N THR A 189 -36.92 13.26 14.30
CA THR A 189 -37.84 12.12 14.39
C THR A 189 -37.14 10.77 14.56
N ASN A 190 -35.81 10.70 14.39
CA ASN A 190 -35.02 9.48 14.56
C ASN A 190 -34.72 9.18 16.04
N PHE A 191 -35.77 8.95 16.83
CA PHE A 191 -35.65 8.67 18.28
C PHE A 191 -34.82 7.41 18.58
N LEU A 192 -34.81 6.44 17.66
CA LEU A 192 -34.09 5.17 17.77
C LEU A 192 -32.65 5.24 17.26
N ARG A 193 -32.24 6.37 16.65
CA ARG A 193 -30.89 6.59 16.08
C ARG A 193 -30.47 5.46 15.14
N ILE A 194 -31.41 5.00 14.32
CA ILE A 194 -31.18 3.91 13.36
C ILE A 194 -30.49 4.52 12.14
N PRO A 195 -29.38 3.93 11.65
CA PRO A 195 -28.68 4.45 10.47
C PRO A 195 -29.56 4.34 9.22
N THR A 196 -29.91 5.48 8.62
CA THR A 196 -30.80 5.60 7.44
C THR A 196 -30.08 5.42 6.10
N ASN A 197 -28.80 5.03 6.11
CA ASN A 197 -27.94 4.82 4.94
C ASN A 197 -27.60 6.07 4.09
N ASP A 198 -28.25 7.22 4.31
CA ASP A 198 -27.80 8.57 3.91
C ASP A 198 -27.10 9.24 5.09
N THR A 199 -25.78 9.07 5.23
CA THR A 199 -25.19 9.10 6.58
C THR A 199 -24.13 10.15 6.85
N ILE A 200 -23.45 10.76 5.88
CA ILE A 200 -22.26 11.59 6.17
C ILE A 200 -22.23 12.89 5.36
N GLU A 201 -22.10 14.01 6.08
CA GLU A 201 -21.74 15.34 5.55
C GLU A 201 -20.31 15.66 6.01
N VAL A 202 -19.53 16.31 5.15
CA VAL A 202 -18.10 16.55 5.32
C VAL A 202 -17.75 18.01 5.05
#